data_AF-A0A6L6D6W7-F1
#
_entry.id   AF-A0A6L6D6W7-F1
#
_cell.length_a   1.000
_cell.length_b   1.000
_cell.length_c   1.000
_cell.angle_alpha   90.00
_cell.angle_beta   90.00
_cell.angle_gamma   90.00
#
_symmetry.space_group_name_H-M   'P 1'
#
loop_
_entity.id
_entity.type
_entity.pdbx_description
1 polymer ?
#
loop_
_entity_poly.entity_id
_entity_poly.type
_entity_poly.pdbx_seq_one_letter_code
_entity_poly.pdbx_strand_id
1 'polypeptide(L)'
;MKKPLVLSILATAVLLPGCATTIIDTAPTTTAVAPTTTIPSGTNEQLLEQMRLTISDISTAMSASDKAKAKSRLADLQLAWDVLQPQIADKGEQLTQDLQRLIDLADSAVTRNRPADADKALRFLQIVIESLA
;
A
#
# COMPACT_ATOMS: atom_id res chain seq x y z
N MET A 1 65.97 16.51 33.02
CA MET A 1 65.94 16.21 34.47
C MET A 1 64.57 15.59 34.76
N LYS A 2 64.32 14.57 35.61
CA LYS A 2 64.90 14.04 36.87
C LYS A 2 64.31 14.62 38.19
N LYS A 3 63.03 14.29 38.49
CA LYS A 3 62.37 14.22 39.85
C LYS A 3 62.29 15.54 40.65
N PRO A 4 61.67 15.61 41.86
CA PRO A 4 60.73 14.72 42.59
C PRO A 4 59.27 15.29 42.62
N LEU A 5 58.18 14.60 43.02
CA LEU A 5 57.79 14.03 44.33
C LEU A 5 57.63 15.12 45.43
N VAL A 6 56.59 15.19 46.27
CA VAL A 6 55.51 14.20 46.60
C VAL A 6 54.14 14.59 45.95
N LEU A 7 52.93 14.68 46.53
CA LEU A 7 52.35 14.56 47.90
C LEU A 7 50.94 13.90 47.86
N SER A 8 50.15 13.97 48.95
CA SER A 8 48.97 13.14 49.28
C SER A 8 47.74 13.97 49.70
N ILE A 9 46.53 13.58 49.26
CA ILE A 9 45.26 13.82 49.96
C ILE A 9 44.43 12.51 49.93
N LEU A 10 43.91 12.11 51.09
CA LEU A 10 43.05 10.94 51.28
C LEU A 10 41.57 11.36 51.18
N ALA A 11 40.79 10.70 50.33
CA ALA A 11 39.34 10.93 50.22
C ALA A 11 38.58 9.61 50.10
N THR A 12 37.98 9.18 51.20
CA THR A 12 37.21 7.93 51.29
C THR A 12 35.84 8.09 50.63
N ALA A 13 35.61 7.45 49.48
CA ALA A 13 34.33 7.42 48.80
C ALA A 13 33.53 6.15 49.15
N VAL A 14 32.24 6.31 49.46
CA VAL A 14 31.36 5.22 49.92
C VAL A 14 30.93 4.32 48.74
N LEU A 15 31.17 3.02 48.87
CA LEU A 15 30.57 2.01 48.00
C LEU A 15 29.11 1.76 48.43
N LEU A 16 28.17 2.39 47.74
CA LEU A 16 26.76 2.04 47.81
C LEU A 16 26.51 0.79 46.92
N PRO A 17 25.91 -0.30 47.44
CA PRO A 17 25.43 -1.38 46.60
C PRO A 17 24.22 -0.89 45.80
N GLY A 18 24.42 -0.63 44.50
CA GLY A 18 23.35 -0.20 43.60
C GLY A 18 22.35 -1.34 43.36
N CYS A 19 21.21 -1.30 44.05
CA CYS A 19 20.10 -2.22 43.80
C CYS A 19 19.58 -2.06 42.36
N ALA A 20 19.27 -3.20 41.73
CA ALA A 20 18.97 -3.26 40.31
C ALA A 20 17.61 -2.64 39.94
N THR A 21 17.57 -1.96 38.78
CA THR A 21 16.36 -1.75 38.00
C THR A 21 16.67 -2.09 36.54
N THR A 22 16.42 -3.33 36.12
CA THR A 22 16.38 -3.66 34.70
C THR A 22 15.10 -3.09 34.12
N ILE A 23 15.19 -1.94 33.45
CA ILE A 23 14.08 -1.43 32.63
C ILE A 23 13.98 -2.36 31.42
N ILE A 24 12.99 -3.26 31.46
CA ILE A 24 12.51 -3.91 30.24
C ILE A 24 11.70 -2.85 29.51
N ASP A 25 12.37 -2.11 28.61
CA ASP A 25 11.70 -1.20 27.68
C ASP A 25 10.99 -2.05 26.62
N THR A 26 9.83 -2.59 27.01
CA THR A 26 8.87 -3.19 26.09
C THR A 26 8.21 -2.06 25.30
N ALA A 27 8.99 -1.47 24.39
CA ALA A 27 8.46 -0.70 23.29
C ALA A 27 7.33 -1.54 22.64
N PRO A 28 6.16 -0.95 22.35
CA PRO A 28 5.06 -1.70 21.77
C PRO A 28 5.48 -2.21 20.40
N THR A 29 5.86 -3.48 20.33
CA THR A 29 6.19 -4.15 19.07
C THR A 29 4.92 -4.24 18.24
N THR A 30 4.70 -3.23 17.40
CA THR A 30 3.68 -3.26 16.36
C THR A 30 4.03 -4.40 15.41
N THR A 31 3.48 -5.58 15.69
CA THR A 31 3.57 -6.74 14.80
C THR A 31 3.03 -6.31 13.44
N ALA A 32 3.94 -6.13 12.49
CA ALA A 32 3.58 -5.81 11.11
C ALA A 32 2.81 -7.00 10.55
N VAL A 33 1.48 -6.90 10.55
CA VAL A 33 0.60 -7.87 9.90
C VAL A 33 0.99 -7.88 8.43
N ALA A 34 1.51 -9.00 7.94
CA ALA A 34 1.87 -9.15 6.55
C ALA A 34 0.63 -8.84 5.68
N PRO A 35 0.74 -8.03 4.62
CA PRO A 35 -0.42 -7.68 3.80
C PRO A 35 -0.95 -8.94 3.13
N THR A 36 -2.13 -9.38 3.53
CA THR A 36 -2.80 -10.55 2.95
C THR A 36 -3.36 -10.19 1.58
N THR A 37 -2.56 -10.39 0.52
CA THR A 37 -3.01 -10.23 -0.87
C THR A 37 -3.96 -11.37 -1.23
N THR A 38 -5.25 -11.18 -0.94
CA THR A 38 -6.32 -12.09 -1.38
C THR A 38 -6.48 -11.98 -2.90
N ILE A 39 -6.25 -13.09 -3.62
CA ILE A 39 -6.58 -13.17 -5.05
C ILE A 39 -8.12 -13.03 -5.18
N PRO A 40 -8.61 -12.10 -6.01
CA PRO A 40 -10.05 -11.90 -6.18
C PRO A 40 -10.69 -13.11 -6.86
N SER A 41 -11.90 -13.47 -6.42
CA SER A 41 -12.66 -14.62 -6.95
C SER A 41 -14.16 -14.34 -6.87
N GLY A 42 -14.89 -14.51 -7.96
CA GLY A 42 -16.32 -14.23 -8.06
C GLY A 42 -16.82 -14.32 -9.49
N THR A 43 -18.08 -13.93 -9.72
CA THR A 43 -18.63 -13.74 -11.08
C THR A 43 -18.01 -12.51 -11.75
N ASN A 44 -18.16 -12.40 -13.06
CA ASN A 44 -17.74 -11.22 -13.83
C ASN A 44 -18.32 -9.92 -13.24
N GLU A 45 -19.58 -9.90 -12.78
CA GLU A 45 -20.19 -8.71 -12.17
C GLU A 45 -19.52 -8.34 -10.84
N GLN A 46 -19.22 -9.34 -10.00
CA GLN A 46 -18.54 -9.14 -8.72
C GLN A 46 -17.11 -8.60 -8.92
N LEU A 47 -16.40 -9.11 -9.92
CA LEU A 47 -15.07 -8.63 -10.30
C LEU A 47 -15.12 -7.20 -10.85
N LEU A 48 -16.07 -6.88 -11.75
CA LEU A 48 -16.27 -5.52 -12.28
C LEU A 48 -16.59 -4.51 -11.18
N GLU A 49 -17.46 -4.84 -10.23
CA GLU A 49 -17.77 -3.98 -9.08
C GLU A 49 -16.57 -3.84 -8.13
N GLN A 50 -15.80 -4.91 -7.89
CA GLN A 50 -14.55 -4.82 -7.12
C GLN A 50 -13.54 -3.89 -7.82
N MET A 51 -13.39 -3.98 -9.14
CA MET A 51 -12.54 -3.09 -9.93
C MET A 51 -13.02 -1.63 -9.81
N ARG A 52 -14.33 -1.39 -9.83
CA ARG A 52 -14.93 -0.05 -9.67
C ARG A 52 -14.65 0.56 -8.30
N LEU A 53 -14.81 -0.24 -7.23
CA LEU A 53 -14.44 0.17 -5.88
C LEU A 53 -12.94 0.46 -5.77
N THR A 54 -12.10 -0.38 -6.37
CA THR A 54 -10.64 -0.23 -6.34
C THR A 54 -10.18 1.04 -7.07
N ILE A 55 -10.72 1.34 -8.25
CA ILE A 55 -10.42 2.58 -8.98
C ILE A 55 -10.92 3.82 -8.21
N SER A 56 -12.07 3.73 -7.53
CA SER A 56 -12.54 4.80 -6.64
C SER A 56 -11.56 5.07 -5.49
N ASP A 57 -10.94 4.01 -4.97
CA ASP A 57 -9.93 4.07 -3.93
C ASP A 57 -8.59 4.64 -4.46
N ILE A 58 -8.21 4.34 -5.71
CA ILE A 58 -7.07 4.96 -6.41
C ILE A 58 -7.31 6.47 -6.59
N SER A 59 -8.46 6.88 -7.14
CA SER A 59 -8.80 8.31 -7.29
C SER A 59 -8.75 9.05 -5.96
N THR A 60 -9.32 8.46 -4.91
CA THR A 60 -9.32 9.02 -3.55
C THR A 60 -7.89 9.16 -3.00
N ALA A 61 -7.07 8.11 -3.11
CA ALA A 61 -5.69 8.13 -2.65
C ALA A 61 -4.83 9.13 -3.43
N MET A 62 -4.99 9.18 -4.77
CA MET A 62 -4.29 10.14 -5.63
C MET A 62 -4.68 11.59 -5.32
N SER A 63 -5.96 11.85 -5.02
CA SER A 63 -6.44 13.17 -4.60
C SER A 63 -5.89 13.56 -3.21
N ALA A 64 -5.77 12.60 -2.30
CA ALA A 64 -5.13 12.78 -0.99
C ALA A 64 -3.58 12.81 -1.06
N SER A 65 -2.97 12.68 -2.24
CA SER A 65 -1.52 12.52 -2.46
C SER A 65 -0.89 11.28 -1.80
N ASP A 66 -1.70 10.30 -1.37
CA ASP A 66 -1.23 9.02 -0.82
C ASP A 66 -0.81 8.07 -1.96
N LYS A 67 0.43 8.26 -2.41
CA LYS A 67 1.05 7.44 -3.47
C LYS A 67 1.35 6.01 -3.02
N ALA A 68 1.33 5.71 -1.71
CA ALA A 68 1.55 4.36 -1.20
C ALA A 68 0.27 3.53 -1.33
N LYS A 69 -0.86 4.05 -0.83
CA LYS A 69 -2.18 3.43 -1.02
C LYS A 69 -2.55 3.35 -2.50
N ALA A 70 -2.31 4.40 -3.29
CA ALA A 70 -2.61 4.39 -4.72
C ALA A 70 -1.86 3.27 -5.48
N LYS A 71 -0.58 3.03 -5.16
CA LYS A 71 0.20 1.92 -5.73
C LYS A 71 -0.29 0.55 -5.27
N SER A 72 -0.62 0.40 -3.98
CA SER A 72 -1.21 -0.85 -3.47
C SER A 72 -2.52 -1.18 -4.21
N ARG A 73 -3.41 -0.19 -4.36
CA ARG A 73 -4.69 -0.37 -5.03
C ARG A 73 -4.57 -0.59 -6.54
N LEU A 74 -3.52 -0.07 -7.19
CA LEU A 74 -3.22 -0.43 -8.58
C LEU A 74 -2.82 -1.91 -8.73
N ALA A 75 -2.04 -2.46 -7.80
CA ALA A 75 -1.73 -3.88 -7.79
C ALA A 75 -2.97 -4.74 -7.51
N ASP A 76 -3.82 -4.32 -6.56
CA ASP A 76 -5.12 -4.96 -6.29
C ASP A 76 -6.02 -4.98 -7.55
N LEU A 77 -6.00 -3.90 -8.36
CA LEU A 77 -6.73 -3.77 -9.62
C LEU A 77 -6.16 -4.66 -10.74
N GLN A 78 -4.83 -4.75 -10.85
CA GLN A 78 -4.16 -5.60 -11.83
C GLN A 78 -4.45 -7.08 -11.57
N LEU A 79 -4.42 -7.52 -10.31
CA LEU A 79 -4.81 -8.89 -9.92
C LEU A 79 -6.29 -9.20 -10.21
N ALA A 80 -7.19 -8.20 -10.12
CA ALA A 80 -8.58 -8.37 -10.54
C ALA A 80 -8.73 -8.47 -12.07
N TRP A 81 -7.91 -7.76 -12.82
CA TRP A 81 -7.88 -7.84 -14.28
C TRP A 81 -7.34 -9.19 -14.79
N ASP A 82 -6.23 -9.67 -14.23
CA ASP A 82 -5.63 -10.97 -14.57
C ASP A 82 -6.63 -12.13 -14.40
N VAL A 83 -7.55 -12.01 -13.42
CA VAL A 83 -8.64 -12.98 -13.18
C VAL A 83 -9.85 -12.74 -14.09
N LEU A 84 -10.22 -11.48 -14.38
CA LEU A 84 -11.40 -11.15 -15.19
C LEU A 84 -11.17 -11.35 -16.69
N GLN A 85 -10.01 -10.95 -17.22
CA GLN A 85 -9.69 -10.99 -18.66
C GLN A 85 -10.00 -12.35 -19.32
N PRO A 86 -9.55 -13.52 -18.79
CA PRO A 86 -9.87 -14.82 -19.39
C PRO A 86 -11.37 -15.19 -19.30
N GLN A 87 -12.14 -14.57 -18.40
CA GLN A 87 -13.59 -14.81 -18.22
C GLN A 87 -14.48 -13.91 -19.11
N ILE A 88 -13.88 -13.00 -19.90
CA ILE A 88 -14.57 -12.13 -20.86
C ILE A 88 -14.07 -12.28 -22.30
N ALA A 89 -13.00 -13.04 -22.53
CA ALA A 89 -12.38 -13.19 -23.85
C ALA A 89 -13.35 -13.80 -24.90
N ASP A 90 -14.31 -14.61 -24.46
CA ASP A 90 -15.40 -15.17 -25.29
C ASP A 90 -16.53 -14.15 -25.57
N LYS A 91 -16.72 -13.16 -24.68
CA LYS A 91 -17.75 -12.11 -24.79
C LYS A 91 -17.40 -11.04 -25.82
N GLY A 92 -16.11 -10.88 -26.15
CA GLY A 92 -15.66 -10.12 -27.31
C GLY A 92 -14.36 -9.35 -27.10
N GLU A 93 -13.59 -9.26 -28.18
CA GLU A 93 -12.34 -8.51 -28.26
C GLU A 93 -12.52 -7.02 -27.87
N GLN A 94 -13.59 -6.37 -28.34
CA GLN A 94 -13.86 -4.96 -28.05
C GLN A 94 -14.02 -4.70 -26.54
N LEU A 95 -14.81 -5.53 -25.83
CA LEU A 95 -15.00 -5.42 -24.38
C LEU A 95 -13.67 -5.62 -23.63
N THR A 96 -12.87 -6.58 -24.09
CA THR A 96 -11.54 -6.85 -23.53
C THR A 96 -10.60 -5.66 -23.72
N GLN A 97 -10.61 -5.03 -24.89
CA GLN A 97 -9.82 -3.82 -25.17
C GLN A 97 -10.32 -2.59 -24.38
N ASP A 98 -11.63 -2.40 -24.22
CA ASP A 98 -12.17 -1.26 -23.46
C ASP A 98 -11.87 -1.36 -21.96
N LEU A 99 -11.86 -2.57 -21.41
CA LEU A 99 -11.41 -2.80 -20.04
C LEU A 99 -9.88 -2.69 -19.90
N GLN A 100 -9.08 -3.14 -20.87
CA GLN A 100 -7.63 -2.89 -20.88
C GLN A 100 -7.30 -1.38 -20.89
N ARG A 101 -7.99 -0.58 -21.71
CA ARG A 101 -7.83 0.90 -21.77
C ARG A 101 -8.11 1.57 -20.41
N LEU A 102 -8.97 0.97 -19.59
CA LEU A 102 -9.27 1.39 -18.22
C LEU A 102 -8.14 1.05 -17.25
N ILE A 103 -7.49 -0.11 -17.40
CA ILE A 103 -6.28 -0.47 -16.64
C ILE A 103 -5.13 0.48 -16.98
N ASP A 104 -4.93 0.76 -18.27
CA ASP A 104 -3.89 1.69 -18.76
C ASP A 104 -4.07 3.12 -18.19
N LEU A 105 -5.33 3.55 -18.02
CA LEU A 105 -5.66 4.83 -17.37
C LEU A 105 -5.40 4.81 -15.86
N ALA A 106 -5.75 3.72 -15.19
CA ALA A 106 -5.48 3.55 -13.76
C ALA A 106 -3.98 3.48 -13.46
N ASP A 107 -3.18 2.82 -14.32
CA ASP A 107 -1.72 2.88 -14.25
C ASP A 107 -1.23 4.32 -14.45
N SER A 108 -1.61 4.96 -15.57
CA SER A 108 -1.21 6.34 -15.90
C SER A 108 -1.48 7.32 -14.76
N ALA A 109 -2.61 7.15 -14.05
CA ALA A 109 -2.94 7.97 -12.89
C ALA A 109 -1.87 7.88 -11.78
N VAL A 110 -1.40 6.68 -11.47
CA VAL A 110 -0.44 6.42 -10.39
C VAL A 110 1.01 6.60 -10.84
N THR A 111 1.40 6.05 -12.01
CA THR A 111 2.77 6.08 -12.52
C THR A 111 3.19 7.46 -13.01
N ARG A 112 2.25 8.23 -13.58
CA ARG A 112 2.49 9.61 -14.08
C ARG A 112 1.96 10.70 -13.15
N ASN A 113 1.39 10.33 -12.00
CA ASN A 113 0.81 11.27 -11.02
C ASN A 113 -0.29 12.16 -11.64
N ARG A 114 -1.29 11.54 -12.28
CA ARG A 114 -2.40 12.21 -12.98
C ARG A 114 -3.77 11.75 -12.42
N PRO A 115 -4.25 12.29 -11.27
CA PRO A 115 -5.48 11.82 -10.62
C PRO A 115 -6.69 11.71 -11.57
N ALA A 116 -6.84 12.68 -12.49
CA ALA A 116 -7.91 12.73 -13.47
C ALA A 116 -7.98 11.51 -14.44
N ASP A 117 -6.91 10.73 -14.60
CA ASP A 117 -6.96 9.49 -15.37
C ASP A 117 -7.72 8.39 -14.61
N ALA A 118 -7.64 8.35 -13.27
CA ALA A 118 -8.42 7.43 -12.44
C ALA A 118 -9.90 7.82 -12.41
N ASP A 119 -10.21 9.11 -12.35
CA ASP A 119 -11.59 9.62 -12.46
C ASP A 119 -12.22 9.24 -13.82
N LYS A 120 -11.40 9.29 -14.89
CA LYS A 120 -11.80 8.87 -16.23
C LYS A 120 -11.99 7.35 -16.33
N ALA A 121 -11.10 6.56 -15.73
CA ALA A 121 -11.24 5.10 -15.66
C ALA A 121 -12.51 4.68 -14.91
N LEU A 122 -12.84 5.33 -13.78
CA LEU A 122 -14.05 5.06 -13.01
C LEU A 122 -15.32 5.33 -13.82
N ARG A 123 -15.35 6.47 -14.54
CA ARG A 123 -16.47 6.83 -15.43
C ARG A 123 -16.63 5.85 -16.60
N PHE A 124 -15.53 5.40 -17.21
CA PHE A 124 -15.62 4.37 -18.26
C PHE A 124 -16.10 3.03 -17.71
N LEU A 125 -15.69 2.62 -16.51
CA LEU A 125 -16.16 1.36 -15.92
C LEU A 125 -17.67 1.39 -15.65
N GLN A 126 -18.20 2.52 -15.19
CA GLN A 126 -19.65 2.69 -15.00
C GLN A 126 -20.40 2.49 -16.32
N ILE A 127 -19.94 3.11 -17.41
CA ILE A 127 -20.54 2.94 -18.75
C ILE A 127 -20.45 1.48 -19.23
N VAL A 128 -19.34 0.78 -18.98
CA VAL A 128 -19.21 -0.64 -19.33
C VAL A 128 -20.18 -1.50 -18.52
N ILE A 129 -20.30 -1.30 -17.22
CA ILE A 129 -21.26 -2.03 -16.36
C ILE A 129 -22.71 -1.75 -16.78
N GLU A 130 -23.05 -0.49 -17.05
CA GLU A 130 -24.36 -0.07 -17.57
C GLU A 130 -24.68 -0.67 -18.95
N SER A 131 -23.66 -0.97 -19.78
CA SER A 131 -23.85 -1.60 -21.09
C SER A 131 -23.99 -3.14 -21.07
N LEU A 132 -23.84 -3.76 -19.90
CA LEU A 132 -23.90 -5.21 -19.69
C LEU A 132 -25.16 -5.67 -18.92
N ALA A 133 -26.07 -4.74 -18.61
CA ALA A 133 -27.29 -4.94 -17.81
C ALA A 133 -28.58 -4.97 -18.65
#